data_AF-A0A323V4W1-F1
#
_entry.id   AF-A0A323V4W1-F1
#
_cell.length_a   1.000
_cell.length_b   1.000
_cell.length_c   1.000
_cell.angle_alpha   90.00
_cell.angle_beta   90.00
_cell.angle_gamma   90.00
#
_symmetry.space_group_name_H-M   'P 1'
#
loop_
_entity.id
_entity.type
_entity.pdbx_description
1 polymer ?
#
loop_
_entity_poly.entity_id
_entity_poly.type
_entity_poly.pdbx_seq_one_letter_code
_entity_poly.pdbx_strand_id
1 'polypeptide(L)' 'MTAALLTLADSRLPAGGHTHSGGVEQAIARGVLTDPGSLAAFLRRRLTTSGAVAAGLAAAACRA' A
#
# COMPACT_ATOMS: atom_id res chain seq x y z
N MET A 1 -19.01 -3.64 10.07
CA MET A 1 -17.58 -3.94 9.94
C MET A 1 -17.19 -4.81 11.13
N THR A 2 -16.82 -6.08 10.90
CA THR A 2 -16.58 -7.04 11.99
C THR A 2 -15.21 -6.80 12.63
N ALA A 3 -15.06 -7.10 13.93
CA ALA A 3 -13.77 -7.00 14.63
C ALA A 3 -12.63 -7.74 13.90
N ALA A 4 -12.93 -8.87 13.25
CA ALA A 4 -11.97 -9.62 12.46
C ALA A 4 -11.37 -8.82 11.28
N LEU A 5 -12.17 -7.95 10.62
CA LEU A 5 -11.67 -7.11 9.53
C LEU A 5 -10.73 -6.02 10.04
N LEU A 6 -10.95 -5.53 11.26
CA LEU A 6 -10.04 -4.58 11.90
C LEU A 6 -8.70 -5.24 12.25
N THR A 7 -8.71 -6.49 12.73
CA THR A 7 -7.48 -7.26 12.98
C THR A 7 -6.67 -7.47 11.71
N LEU A 8 -7.32 -7.72 10.57
CA LEU A 8 -6.63 -7.86 9.28
C LEU A 8 -5.98 -6.55 8.79
N ALA A 9 -6.56 -5.40 9.13
CA ALA A 9 -6.03 -4.09 8.76
C ALA A 9 -4.98 -3.54 9.77
N ASP A 10 -4.78 -4.22 10.89
CA ASP A 10 -3.89 -3.77 11.96
C ASP A 10 -2.41 -3.93 11.56
N SER A 11 -1.60 -2.91 11.79
CA SER A 11 -0.17 -2.95 11.48
C SER A 11 0.60 -3.98 12.32
N ARG A 12 0.07 -4.36 13.48
CA ARG A 12 0.66 -5.36 14.37
C ARG A 12 0.39 -6.79 13.91
N LEU A 13 -0.40 -7.00 12.86
CA LEU A 13 -0.61 -8.32 12.28
C LEU A 13 0.76 -8.90 11.84
N PRO A 14 1.18 -10.08 12.34
CA PRO A 14 2.50 -10.65 12.07
C PRO A 14 2.58 -11.31 10.68
N ALA A 15 2.14 -10.60 9.64
CA ALA A 15 2.10 -11.05 8.25
C ALA A 15 3.28 -10.52 7.41
N GLY A 16 4.18 -9.71 8.00
CA GLY A 16 5.38 -9.19 7.30
C GLY A 16 5.11 -8.12 6.24
N GLY A 17 3.90 -7.54 6.19
CA GLY A 17 3.48 -6.62 5.13
C GLY A 17 4.22 -5.26 5.09
N HIS A 18 4.85 -4.83 6.19
CA HIS A 18 5.53 -3.53 6.28
C HIS A 18 6.99 -3.55 5.82
N THR A 19 7.50 -4.70 5.39
CA THR A 19 8.92 -4.87 5.05
C THR A 19 9.34 -4.12 3.78
N HIS A 20 8.37 -3.61 3.01
CA HIS A 20 8.64 -2.92 1.75
C HIS A 20 8.20 -1.45 1.81
N SER A 21 9.16 -0.54 1.65
CA SER A 21 8.93 0.92 1.59
C SER A 21 8.07 1.37 0.39
N GLY A 22 7.68 0.45 -0.49
CA GLY A 22 6.88 0.77 -1.65
C GLY A 22 7.58 1.73 -2.62
N GLY A 23 8.92 1.70 -2.67
CA GLY A 23 9.72 2.58 -3.52
C GLY A 23 9.80 4.02 -3.04
N VAL A 24 9.25 4.35 -1.87
CA VAL A 24 9.33 5.70 -1.27
C VAL A 24 10.77 6.09 -1.01
N GLU A 25 11.58 5.19 -0.42
CA GLU A 25 13.00 5.45 -0.14
C GLU A 25 13.78 5.80 -1.42
N GLN A 26 13.53 5.06 -2.50
CA GLN A 26 14.18 5.31 -3.80
C GLN A 26 13.70 6.60 -4.46
N ALA A 27 12.42 6.95 -4.29
CA ALA A 27 11.88 8.19 -4.83
C ALA A 27 12.39 9.42 -4.07
N ILE A 28 12.66 9.30 -2.76
CA ILE A 28 13.37 10.33 -1.98
C ILE A 28 14.83 10.44 -2.46
N ALA A 29 15.54 9.32 -2.57
CA ALA A 29 16.94 9.31 -3.01
C ALA A 29 17.15 9.94 -4.41
N ARG A 30 16.12 9.89 -5.27
CA ARG A 30 16.11 10.49 -6.62
C ARG A 30 15.60 11.92 -6.67
N GLY A 31 15.23 12.53 -5.54
CA GLY A 31 14.67 13.88 -5.49
C GLY A 31 13.26 14.02 -6.09
N VAL A 32 12.53 12.91 -6.28
CA VAL A 32 11.14 12.91 -6.77
C VAL A 32 10.15 13.17 -5.63
N LEU A 33 10.51 12.77 -4.40
CA LEU A 33 9.76 13.05 -3.18
C LEU A 33 10.53 14.02 -2.31
N THR A 34 10.03 15.24 -2.19
CA THR A 34 10.69 16.36 -1.49
C THR A 34 9.88 16.90 -0.31
N ASP A 35 8.58 16.62 -0.29
CA ASP A 35 7.63 17.19 0.67
C ASP A 35 6.35 16.32 0.79
N PRO A 36 5.49 16.56 1.80
CA PRO A 36 4.25 15.80 1.97
C PRO A 36 3.27 15.86 0.79
N GLY A 37 3.26 16.95 0.02
CA GLY A 37 2.44 17.07 -1.18
C GLY A 37 2.91 16.14 -2.30
N SER A 38 4.22 16.10 -2.55
CA SER A 38 4.84 15.15 -3.49
C SER A 38 4.58 13.69 -3.09
N LEU A 39 4.63 13.39 -1.78
CA LEU A 39 4.30 12.07 -1.24
C LEU A 39 2.83 11.71 -1.45
N ALA A 40 1.90 12.63 -1.16
CA ALA A 40 0.48 12.39 -1.38
C ALA A 40 0.16 12.12 -2.86
N ALA A 41 0.80 12.85 -3.78
CA ALA A 41 0.66 12.61 -5.21
C ALA A 41 1.22 11.24 -5.63
N PHE A 42 2.38 10.85 -5.10
CA PHE A 42 2.99 9.54 -5.33
C PHE A 42 2.10 8.39 -4.83
N LEU A 43 1.58 8.49 -3.60
CA LEU A 43 0.71 7.48 -3.02
C LEU A 43 -0.61 7.33 -3.80
N ARG A 44 -1.22 8.43 -4.26
CA ARG A 44 -2.42 8.36 -5.12
C ARG A 44 -2.15 7.62 -6.42
N ARG A 45 -1.01 7.88 -7.10
CA ARG A 45 -0.61 7.14 -8.31
C ARG A 45 -0.35 5.66 -8.03
N ARG A 46 0.18 5.34 -6.86
CA ARG A 46 0.40 3.95 -6.42
C ARG A 46 -0.92 3.20 -6.24
N LEU A 47 -1.95 3.84 -5.70
CA LEU A 47 -3.29 3.23 -5.56
C LEU A 47 -3.86 2.81 -6.92
N THR A 48 -3.69 3.62 -7.95
CA THR A 48 -4.22 3.34 -9.30
C THR A 48 -3.33 2.43 -10.14
N THR A 49 -2.16 2.02 -9.64
CA THR A 49 -1.22 1.13 -10.36
C THR A 49 -1.06 -0.19 -9.62
N SER A 50 -0.05 -0.33 -8.77
CA SER A 50 0.18 -1.55 -7.98
C SER A 50 -1.00 -1.86 -7.05
N GLY A 51 -1.65 -0.83 -6.50
CA GLY A 51 -2.84 -0.99 -5.65
C GLY A 51 -4.02 -1.63 -6.41
N ALA A 52 -4.25 -1.22 -7.65
CA ALA A 52 -5.32 -1.78 -8.48
C ALA A 52 -5.09 -3.29 -8.78
N VAL A 53 -3.84 -3.68 -9.04
CA VAL A 53 -3.48 -5.10 -9.24
C VAL A 53 -3.72 -5.91 -7.97
N ALA A 54 -3.24 -5.43 -6.82
CA ALA A 54 -3.45 -6.10 -5.54
C ALA A 54 -4.93 -6.24 -5.19
N ALA A 55 -5.72 -5.19 -5.40
CA ALA A 55 -7.17 -5.21 -5.17
C ALA A 55 -7.88 -6.20 -6.12
N GLY A 56 -7.49 -6.24 -7.39
CA GLY A 56 -8.04 -7.19 -8.36
C GLY A 56 -7.76 -8.65 -7.99
N LEU A 57 -6.53 -8.95 -7.58
CA LEU A 57 -6.14 -10.29 -7.13
C LEU A 57 -6.88 -10.69 -5.84
N ALA A 58 -6.96 -9.79 -4.86
CA ALA A 58 -7.71 -10.05 -3.63
C ALA A 58 -9.20 -10.35 -3.93
N ALA A 59 -9.81 -9.56 -4.81
CA ALA A 59 -11.20 -9.76 -5.22
C ALA A 59 -11.40 -11.08 -5.97
N ALA A 60 -10.44 -11.49 -6.80
CA ALA A 60 -10.48 -12.79 -7.49
C ALA A 60 -10.36 -13.95 -6.50
N ALA A 61 -9.42 -13.87 -5.55
CA ALA A 61 -9.23 -14.90 -4.53
C ALA A 61 -10.45 -15.08 -3.62
N CYS A 62 -11.14 -13.99 -3.25
CA CYS A 62 -12.38 -14.09 -2.45
C CYS A 62 -13.57 -14.70 -3.20
N ARG A 63 -13.51 -14.79 -4.54
CA ARG A 63 -14.54 -15.44 -5.36
C ARG A 63 -14.24 -16.89 -5.71
N ALA A 64 -13.02 -17.35 -5.42
CA ALA A 64 -12.56 -18.71 -5.71
C ALA A 64 -13.08 -19.73 -4.71
#